data_AF-A0A933ESF8-F1
#
_entry.id   AF-A0A933ESF8-F1
#
_cell.length_a   1.000
_cell.length_b   1.000
_cell.length_c   1.000
_cell.angle_alpha   90.00
_cell.angle_beta   90.00
_cell.angle_gamma   90.00
#
_symmetry.space_group_name_H-M   'P 1'
#
loop_
_entity.id
_entity.type
_entity.pdbx_description
1 polymer ?
#
loop_
_entity_poly.entity_id
_entity_poly.type
_entity_poly.pdbx_seq_one_letter_code
_entity_poly.pdbx_strand_id
1 'polypeptide(L)'
;MLEEQARKTTVILVAAIVLLSAAVFTVDLLLPLGVADGVLYVAPVALSLWLPGRRHTLHVGIACAILTAVGFFLSPPGHELLEYVLLNRAYSLIAIAMVVPEIRA
;
A
#
# COMPACT_ATOMS: atom_id res chain seq x y z
N MET A 1 -17.29 -28.35 -1.25
CA MET A 1 -17.68 -27.35 -0.23
C MET A 1 -16.50 -26.52 0.28
N LEU A 2 -15.35 -27.13 0.59
CA LEU A 2 -14.16 -26.40 1.08
C LEU A 2 -13.56 -25.42 0.04
N GLU A 3 -13.48 -25.81 -1.23
CA GLU A 3 -12.95 -24.95 -2.31
C GLU A 3 -13.82 -23.71 -2.58
N GLU A 4 -15.15 -23.87 -2.48
CA GLU A 4 -16.10 -22.77 -2.63
C GLU A 4 -15.93 -21.70 -1.54
N GLN A 5 -15.68 -22.14 -0.30
CA GLN A 5 -15.42 -21.25 0.83
C GLN A 5 -14.08 -20.53 0.68
N ALA A 6 -13.02 -21.26 0.30
CA ALA A 6 -11.71 -20.68 0.04
C ALA A 6 -11.77 -19.59 -1.05
N ARG A 7 -12.48 -19.87 -2.16
CA ARG A 7 -12.68 -18.90 -3.25
C ARG A 7 -13.40 -17.63 -2.78
N LYS A 8 -14.49 -17.78 -2.01
CA LYS A 8 -15.23 -16.64 -1.45
C LYS A 8 -14.36 -15.78 -0.54
N THR A 9 -13.59 -16.41 0.36
CA THR A 9 -12.66 -15.69 1.24
C THR A 9 -11.61 -14.92 0.43
N THR A 10 -11.03 -15.53 -0.62
CA THR A 10 -10.08 -14.83 -1.50
C THR A 10 -10.71 -13.61 -2.18
N VAL A 11 -11.93 -13.74 -2.70
CA VAL A 11 -12.65 -12.62 -3.34
C VAL A 11 -12.91 -11.49 -2.35
N ILE A 12 -13.36 -11.82 -1.13
CA ILE A 12 -13.60 -10.84 -0.07
C ILE A 12 -12.29 -10.13 0.31
N LEU A 13 -11.20 -10.86 0.47
CA LEU A 13 -9.89 -10.29 0.79
C LEU A 13 -9.40 -9.36 -0.32
N VAL A 14 -9.50 -9.76 -1.59
CA VAL A 14 -9.11 -8.91 -2.73
C VAL A 14 -9.95 -7.63 -2.76
N ALA A 15 -11.26 -7.73 -2.58
CA ALA A 15 -12.14 -6.56 -2.53
C ALA A 15 -11.75 -5.63 -1.36
N ALA A 16 -11.49 -6.17 -0.17
CA ALA A 16 -11.07 -5.40 0.98
C ALA A 16 -9.72 -4.70 0.75
N ILE A 17 -8.74 -5.38 0.15
CA ILE A 17 -7.43 -4.80 -0.20
C ILE A 17 -7.62 -3.63 -1.19
N VAL A 18 -8.41 -3.82 -2.24
CA VAL A 18 -8.64 -2.78 -3.25
C VAL A 18 -9.32 -1.56 -2.63
N LEU A 19 -10.37 -1.77 -1.84
CA LEU A 19 -11.10 -0.69 -1.16
C LEU A 19 -10.19 0.06 -0.16
N LEU A 20 -9.38 -0.67 0.60
CA LEU A 20 -8.45 -0.09 1.56
C LEU A 20 -7.36 0.71 0.86
N SER A 21 -6.75 0.18 -0.21
CA SER A 21 -5.77 0.91 -1.02
C SER A 21 -6.35 2.19 -1.62
N ALA A 22 -7.59 2.14 -2.13
CA ALA A 22 -8.27 3.31 -2.67
C ALA A 22 -8.57 4.36 -1.60
N ALA A 23 -9.01 3.92 -0.41
CA ALA A 23 -9.24 4.80 0.73
C ALA A 23 -7.94 5.48 1.18
N VAL A 24 -6.85 4.73 1.32
CA VAL A 24 -5.54 5.27 1.69
C VAL A 24 -5.04 6.26 0.63
N PHE A 25 -5.16 5.94 -0.65
CA PHE A 25 -4.78 6.88 -1.72
C PHE A 25 -5.64 8.14 -1.72
N THR A 26 -6.93 8.03 -1.41
CA THR A 26 -7.79 9.21 -1.27
C THR A 26 -7.30 10.10 -0.12
N VAL A 27 -6.92 9.51 1.02
CA VAL A 27 -6.31 10.27 2.13
C VAL A 27 -4.99 10.91 1.69
N ASP A 28 -4.13 10.17 1.00
CA ASP A 28 -2.83 10.64 0.49
C ASP A 28 -2.97 11.87 -0.43
N LEU A 29 -4.01 11.89 -1.26
CA LEU A 29 -4.32 13.03 -2.13
C LEU A 29 -4.92 14.24 -1.39
N LEU A 30 -5.50 14.05 -0.20
CA LEU A 30 -6.12 15.12 0.56
C LEU A 30 -5.14 15.80 1.52
N LEU A 31 -4.10 15.09 1.94
CA LEU A 31 -3.11 15.59 2.88
C LEU A 31 -1.99 16.35 2.14
N PRO A 32 -1.53 17.49 2.68
CA PRO A 32 -0.40 18.22 2.11
C PRO A 32 0.89 17.39 2.16
N LEU A 33 1.75 17.59 1.16
CA LEU A 33 3.09 17.02 1.14
C LEU A 33 3.87 17.36 2.42
N GLY A 34 4.46 16.35 3.06
CA GLY A 34 5.19 16.52 4.33
C GLY A 34 4.54 15.84 5.52
N VAL A 35 3.28 15.43 5.40
CA VAL A 35 2.67 14.46 6.33
C VAL A 35 3.21 13.05 6.03
N ALA A 36 3.39 12.22 7.05
CA ALA A 36 3.89 10.84 6.92
C ALA A 36 2.75 9.82 6.72
N ASP A 37 1.79 10.15 5.87
CA ASP A 37 0.58 9.37 5.59
C ASP A 37 0.82 8.18 4.64
N GLY A 38 1.86 8.22 3.81
CA GLY A 38 2.27 7.10 2.97
C GLY A 38 2.53 5.78 3.73
N VAL A 39 2.77 5.83 5.05
CA VAL A 39 2.91 4.60 5.88
C VAL A 39 1.61 3.79 5.92
N LEU A 40 0.46 4.42 5.69
CA LEU A 40 -0.85 3.75 5.72
C LEU A 40 -1.00 2.67 4.65
N TYR A 41 -0.22 2.73 3.56
CA TYR A 41 -0.19 1.69 2.54
C TYR A 41 0.35 0.34 3.03
N VAL A 42 1.00 0.30 4.20
CA VAL A 42 1.37 -0.96 4.86
C VAL A 42 0.14 -1.81 5.15
N ALA A 43 -1.02 -1.21 5.47
CA ALA A 43 -2.23 -1.94 5.83
C ALA A 43 -2.79 -2.82 4.69
N PRO A 44 -3.02 -2.32 3.46
CA PRO A 44 -3.45 -3.19 2.35
C PRO A 44 -2.40 -4.24 1.96
N VAL A 45 -1.11 -3.93 2.07
CA VAL A 45 -0.03 -4.90 1.81
C VAL A 45 -0.02 -6.00 2.87
N ALA A 46 -0.17 -5.66 4.15
CA ALA A 46 -0.27 -6.64 5.23
C ALA A 46 -1.50 -7.52 5.06
N LEU A 47 -2.66 -6.94 4.72
CA LEU A 47 -3.89 -7.68 4.46
C LEU A 47 -3.73 -8.70 3.31
N SER A 48 -2.88 -8.40 2.33
CA SER A 48 -2.58 -9.30 1.22
C SER A 48 -1.76 -10.55 1.61
N LEU A 49 -1.17 -10.61 2.81
CA LEU A 49 -0.50 -11.81 3.33
C LEU A 49 -1.47 -12.98 3.55
N TRP A 50 -2.76 -12.70 3.71
CA TRP A 50 -3.82 -13.71 3.82
C TRP A 50 -4.28 -14.25 2.46
N LEU A 51 -3.80 -13.72 1.33
CA LEU A 51 -4.10 -14.26 0.02
C LEU A 51 -3.33 -15.56 -0.24
N PRO A 52 -3.91 -16.51 -1.01
CA PRO A 52 -3.25 -17.77 -1.35
C PRO A 52 -2.10 -17.53 -2.34
N GLY A 53 -0.90 -17.27 -1.83
CA GLY A 53 0.33 -17.21 -2.62
C GLY A 53 1.12 -15.91 -2.45
N ARG A 54 2.44 -16.05 -2.23
CA ARG A 54 3.35 -14.94 -1.92
C ARG A 54 3.48 -13.90 -3.05
N ARG A 55 3.20 -14.31 -4.30
CA ARG A 55 3.21 -13.40 -5.47
C ARG A 55 2.11 -12.34 -5.40
N HIS A 56 0.98 -12.62 -4.76
CA HIS A 56 -0.09 -11.64 -4.60
C HIS A 56 0.35 -10.48 -3.72
N THR A 57 1.03 -10.77 -2.61
CA THR A 57 1.60 -9.74 -1.73
C THR A 57 2.63 -8.89 -2.43
N LEU A 58 3.48 -9.49 -3.29
CA LEU A 58 4.41 -8.72 -4.11
C LEU A 58 3.67 -7.75 -5.04
N HIS A 59 2.64 -8.22 -5.77
CA HIS A 59 1.89 -7.36 -6.68
C HIS A 59 1.18 -6.21 -5.94
N VAL A 60 0.59 -6.49 -4.76
CA VAL A 60 -0.05 -5.46 -3.93
C VAL A 60 0.98 -4.46 -3.40
N GLY A 61 2.15 -4.93 -2.97
CA GLY A 61 3.27 -4.08 -2.54
C GLY A 61 3.76 -3.15 -3.65
N ILE A 62 3.96 -3.67 -4.86
CA ILE A 62 4.35 -2.87 -6.03
C ILE A 62 3.26 -1.85 -6.37
N ALA A 63 1.99 -2.26 -6.37
CA ALA A 63 0.88 -1.34 -6.65
C ALA A 63 0.83 -0.21 -5.60
N CYS A 64 0.98 -0.53 -4.32
CA CYS A 64 0.99 0.48 -3.25
C CYS A 64 2.22 1.39 -3.34
N ALA A 65 3.40 0.88 -3.70
CA ALA A 65 4.58 1.70 -3.93
C ALA A 65 4.37 2.68 -5.10
N ILE A 66 3.72 2.24 -6.19
CA ILE A 66 3.34 3.10 -7.31
C ILE A 66 2.34 4.15 -6.84
N LEU A 67 1.31 3.79 -6.08
CA LEU A 67 0.32 4.75 -5.55
C LEU A 67 0.99 5.81 -4.67
N THR A 68 1.91 5.43 -3.77
CA THR A 68 2.72 6.36 -2.97
C THR A 68 3.52 7.33 -3.84
N ALA A 69 4.12 6.83 -4.93
CA ALA A 69 4.87 7.67 -5.87
C ALA A 69 3.95 8.61 -6.65
N VAL A 70 2.77 8.15 -7.06
CA VAL A 70 1.74 8.99 -7.71
C VAL A 70 1.21 10.06 -6.76
N GLY A 71 0.96 9.71 -5.50
CA GLY A 71 0.54 10.63 -4.45
C GLY A 71 1.51 11.80 -4.30
N PHE A 72 2.83 11.55 -4.34
CA PHE A 72 3.84 12.62 -4.31
C PHE A 72 3.64 13.71 -5.38
N PHE A 73 3.15 13.37 -6.57
CA PHE A 73 2.93 14.34 -7.64
C PHE A 73 1.54 15.00 -7.61
N LEU A 74 0.55 14.34 -7.01
CA LEU A 74 -0.84 14.77 -7.04
C LEU A 74 -1.33 15.41 -5.73
N SER A 75 -0.66 15.16 -4.61
CA SER A 75 -1.01 15.74 -3.32
C SER A 75 -0.76 17.26 -3.30
N PRO A 76 -1.55 18.03 -2.53
CA PRO A 76 -1.38 19.47 -2.38
C PRO A 76 0.04 19.81 -1.88
N PRO A 77 0.63 20.94 -2.35
CA PRO A 77 1.91 21.40 -1.82
C PRO A 77 1.77 21.72 -0.33
N GLY A 78 2.67 21.17 0.49
CA GLY A 78 2.77 21.51 1.91
C GLY A 78 3.77 22.63 2.18
N HIS A 79 4.01 22.90 3.46
CA HIS A 79 4.95 23.92 3.92
C HIS A 79 6.29 23.32 4.38
N GLU A 80 6.40 22.00 4.35
CA GLU A 80 7.60 21.27 4.75
C GLU A 80 8.71 21.38 3.69
N LEU A 81 9.95 21.30 4.14
CA LEU A 81 11.11 21.25 3.25
C LEU A 81 11.06 19.97 2.41
N LEU A 82 11.47 20.07 1.15
CA LEU A 82 11.47 18.95 0.20
C LEU A 82 12.22 17.72 0.73
N GLU A 83 13.28 17.92 1.49
CA GLU A 83 14.06 16.85 2.13
C GLU A 83 13.19 15.99 3.08
N TYR A 84 12.34 16.61 3.90
CA TYR A 84 11.44 15.89 4.81
C TYR A 84 10.33 15.17 4.05
N VAL A 85 9.81 15.78 2.97
CA VAL A 85 8.83 15.12 2.10
C VAL A 85 9.42 13.85 1.50
N LEU A 86 10.63 13.92 0.94
CA LEU A 86 11.32 12.76 0.35
C LEU A 86 11.62 11.69 1.40
N LEU A 87 12.01 12.09 2.61
CA LEU A 87 12.29 11.18 3.72
C LEU A 87 11.03 10.41 4.14
N ASN A 88 9.87 11.08 4.24
CA ASN A 88 8.59 10.44 4.55
C ASN A 88 8.18 9.43 3.47
N ARG A 89 8.41 9.75 2.19
CA ARG A 89 8.17 8.80 1.10
C ARG A 89 9.12 7.61 1.17
N ALA A 90 10.41 7.83 1.47
CA ALA A 90 11.37 6.74 1.66
C ALA A 90 10.97 5.82 2.83
N TYR A 91 10.58 6.37 3.97
CA TYR A 91 10.10 5.57 5.12
C TYR A 91 8.87 4.74 4.76
N SER A 92 7.92 5.32 4.02
CA SER A 92 6.72 4.62 3.55
C SER A 92 7.09 3.44 2.64
N LEU A 93 8.00 3.64 1.69
CA LEU A 93 8.45 2.60 0.76
C LEU A 93 9.21 1.47 1.48
N ILE A 94 10.06 1.81 2.45
CA ILE A 94 10.76 0.81 3.28
C ILE A 94 9.75 0.00 4.09
N ALA A 95 8.77 0.66 4.70
CA ALA A 95 7.74 -0.02 5.48
C ALA A 95 6.90 -0.98 4.62
N ILE A 96 6.52 -0.57 3.41
CA ILE A 96 5.87 -1.45 2.43
C ILE A 96 6.77 -2.64 2.09
N ALA A 97 8.05 -2.39 1.79
CA ALA A 97 9.00 -3.43 1.41
C ALA A 97 9.22 -4.46 2.52
N MET A 98 9.18 -4.07 3.79
CA MET A 98 9.30 -5.00 4.93
C MET A 98 8.17 -6.02 5.00
N VAL A 99 6.97 -5.67 4.53
CA VAL A 99 5.82 -6.59 4.54
C VAL A 99 5.85 -7.53 3.34
N VAL A 100 6.44 -7.09 2.23
CA VAL A 100 6.56 -7.91 1.02
C VAL A 100 7.53 -9.07 1.31
N PRO A 101 7.08 -10.33 1.21
CA PRO A 101 7.94 -11.48 1.46
C PRO A 101 9.06 -11.57 0.41
N GLU A 102 10.31 -11.76 0.88
CA GLU A 102 11.43 -12.11 -0.02
C GLU A 102 11.10 -13.39 -0.79
N ILE A 103 11.03 -13.28 -2.12
CA ILE A 103 11.00 -14.43 -3.02
C ILE A 103 12.43 -14.98 -3.06
N ARG A 104 12.75 -15.90 -2.15
CA ARG A 104 13.90 -16.78 -2.35
C ARG A 104 13.54 -17.72 -3.52
N ALA A 105 14.22 -17.49 -4.65
CA ALA A 105 14.17 -18.33 -5.84
C ALA A 105 14.92 -19.65 -5.59
#